data_AF-A0A1F5RCZ6-F1
#
_entry.id   AF-A0A1F5RCZ6-F1
#
_cell.length_a   1.000
_cell.length_b   1.000
_cell.length_c   1.000
_cell.angle_alpha   90.00
_cell.angle_beta   90.00
_cell.angle_gamma   90.00
#
_symmetry.space_group_name_H-M   'P 1'
#
loop_
_entity.id
_entity.type
_entity.pdbx_description
1 polymer ?
#
loop_
_entity_poly.entity_id
_entity_poly.type
_entity_poly.pdbx_seq_one_letter_code
_entity_poly.pdbx_strand_id
1 'polypeptide(L)' 'MAIDPVCGMQVDEKHAAATARHEGKTYYFCSDGCRESFEQSPAKYAAQLRQQRRERDA' A
#
# COMPACT_ATOMS: atom_id res chain seq x y z
N MET A 1 2.87 -8.34 -7.65
CA MET A 1 1.51 -8.08 -7.12
C MET A 1 1.69 -7.49 -5.72
N ALA A 2 1.44 -6.19 -5.60
CA ALA A 2 1.47 -5.47 -4.34
C ALA A 2 0.07 -5.46 -3.71
N ILE A 3 -0.01 -5.09 -2.44
CA ILE A 3 -1.29 -4.80 -1.78
C ILE A 3 -1.32 -3.31 -1.49
N ASP A 4 -2.43 -2.68 -1.88
CA ASP A 4 -2.75 -1.32 -1.51
C ASP A 4 -2.94 -1.28 0.02
N PRO A 5 -2.10 -0.55 0.76
CA PRO A 5 -2.14 -0.53 2.22
C PRO A 5 -3.37 0.20 2.78
N VAL A 6 -4.10 0.96 1.96
CA VAL A 6 -5.30 1.70 2.34
C VAL A 6 -6.53 0.82 2.22
N CYS A 7 -6.77 0.23 1.04
CA CYS A 7 -7.97 -0.56 0.78
C CYS A 7 -7.77 -2.08 0.89
N GLY A 8 -6.53 -2.58 0.96
CA GLY A 8 -6.23 -4.01 0.99
C GLY A 8 -6.32 -4.72 -0.36
N MET A 9 -6.60 -3.97 -1.44
CA MET A 9 -6.73 -4.52 -2.78
C MET A 9 -5.39 -4.99 -3.33
N GLN A 10 -5.39 -6.09 -4.07
CA GLN A 10 -4.21 -6.54 -4.80
C GLN A 10 -4.04 -5.70 -6.07
N VAL A 11 -2.86 -5.11 -6.24
CA VAL A 11 -2.52 -4.20 -7.34
C VAL A 11 -1.33 -4.77 -8.09
N ASP A 12 -1.39 -4.76 -9.42
CA ASP A 12 -0.22 -5.06 -10.24
C ASP A 12 0.73 -3.86 -10.21
N GLU A 13 1.98 -4.09 -9.82
CA GLU A 13 3.02 -3.05 -9.68
C GLU A 13 3.31 -2.37 -11.02
N LYS A 14 3.11 -3.08 -12.14
CA LYS A 14 3.29 -2.53 -13.49
C LYS A 14 2.11 -1.68 -13.97
N HIS A 15 0.94 -1.87 -13.37
CA HIS A 15 -0.32 -1.21 -13.75
C HIS A 15 -0.93 -0.42 -12.58
N ALA A 16 -0.13 -0.13 -11.55
CA ALA A 16 -0.61 0.61 -10.39
C ALA A 16 -1.02 2.01 -10.83
N ALA A 17 -2.21 2.44 -10.42
CA ALA A 17 -2.71 3.77 -10.76
C ALA A 17 -1.87 4.86 -10.10
N ALA A 18 -1.36 4.59 -8.89
CA ALA A 18 -0.47 5.51 -8.18
C ALA A 18 0.58 4.76 -7.36
N THR A 19 1.69 5.45 -7.06
CA THR A 19 2.75 4.94 -6.17
C THR A 19 3.23 6.02 -5.21
N ALA A 20 3.79 5.62 -4.08
CA ALA A 20 4.43 6.52 -3.11
C ALA A 20 5.63 5.82 -2.46
N ARG A 21 6.65 6.61 -2.08
CA ARG A 21 7.84 6.09 -1.41
C ARG A 21 7.85 6.50 0.05
N HIS A 22 7.96 5.54 0.95
CA HIS A 22 8.02 5.78 2.39
C HIS A 22 9.01 4.81 3.07
N GLU A 23 9.89 5.32 3.94
CA GLU A 23 10.95 4.53 4.61
C GLU A 23 11.79 3.67 3.64
N GLY A 24 12.09 4.20 2.45
CA GLY A 24 12.86 3.48 1.43
C GLY A 24 12.07 2.38 0.69
N LYS A 25 10.79 2.16 1.01
CA LYS A 25 9.90 1.21 0.32
C LYS A 25 8.96 1.92 -0.63
N THR A 26 8.69 1.28 -1.77
CA THR A 26 7.66 1.73 -2.72
C THR A 26 6.34 1.05 -2.41
N TYR A 27 5.30 1.85 -2.26
CA TYR A 27 3.91 1.43 -2.08
C TYR A 27 3.14 1.69 -3.37
N TYR A 28 2.20 0.79 -3.67
CA TYR A 28 1.41 0.81 -4.90
C TYR A 28 -0.06 0.88 -4.53
N PHE A 29 -0.83 1.69 -5.26
CA PHE A 29 -2.21 2.00 -4.94
C PHE A 29 -3.12 1.74 -6.13
N CYS A 30 -4.35 1.35 -5.84
CA CYS A 30 -5.37 1.10 -6.86
C CYS A 30 -5.92 2.40 -7.46
N SER A 31 -5.73 3.54 -6.77
CA SER A 31 -6.20 4.86 -7.17
C SER A 31 -5.38 5.98 -6.54
N ASP A 32 -5.44 7.18 -7.11
CA ASP A 32 -4.84 8.38 -6.50
C ASP A 32 -5.42 8.69 -5.12
N GLY A 33 -6.72 8.49 -4.90
CA GLY A 33 -7.34 8.72 -3.58
C GLY A 33 -6.78 7.81 -2.47
N CYS A 34 -6.36 6.59 -2.82
CA CYS A 34 -5.64 5.73 -1.88
C CYS A 34 -4.22 6.24 -1.62
N ARG A 35 -3.52 6.77 -2.63
CA ARG A 35 -2.22 7.44 -2.40
C ARG A 35 -2.37 8.63 -1.46
N GLU A 36 -3.34 9.51 -1.69
CA GLU A 36 -3.55 10.70 -0.86
C GLU A 36 -3.90 10.33 0.59
N SER A 37 -4.74 9.32 0.78
CA SER A 37 -5.04 8.78 2.11
C SER A 37 -3.78 8.24 2.78
N PHE A 38 -2.94 7.53 2.03
CA PHE A 38 -1.66 7.03 2.53
C PHE A 38 -0.72 8.17 2.93
N GLU A 39 -0.59 9.21 2.12
CA GLU A 39 0.28 10.37 2.39
C GLU A 39 -0.13 11.16 3.63
N GLN A 40 -1.42 11.18 3.98
CA GLN A 40 -1.91 11.80 5.22
C GLN A 40 -1.50 11.02 6.48
N SER A 41 -1.28 9.71 6.39
CA SER A 41 -0.96 8.87 7.56
C SER A 41 -0.10 7.64 7.18
N PRO A 42 1.10 7.84 6.60
CA PRO A 42 1.84 6.76 5.95
C PRO A 42 2.34 5.72 6.95
N ALA A 43 2.72 6.14 8.16
CA ALA A 43 3.15 5.22 9.21
C ALA A 43 2.04 4.23 9.64
N LYS A 44 0.79 4.71 9.73
CA LYS A 44 -0.38 3.88 10.09
C LYS A 44 -0.62 2.80 9.04
N TYR A 45 -0.70 3.21 7.77
CA TYR A 45 -0.95 2.29 6.66
C TYR A 45 0.24 1.36 6.39
N ALA A 46 1.48 1.84 6.55
CA ALA A 46 2.68 1.03 6.47
C ALA A 46 2.73 -0.06 7.56
N ALA A 47 2.31 0.26 8.79
CA ALA A 47 2.20 -0.72 9.86
C ALA A 47 1.09 -1.75 9.59
N GLN A 48 -0.07 -1.30 9.09
CA GLN A 48 -1.19 -2.17 8.75
C GLN A 48 -0.83 -3.16 7.65
N LEU A 49 -0.15 -2.73 6.59
CA LEU A 49 0.33 -3.62 5.52
C LEU A 49 1.28 -4.71 6.03
N ARG A 50 2.10 -4.42 7.05
CA ARG A 50 3.00 -5.41 7.68
C ARG A 50 2.22 -6.48 8.43
N GLN A 51 1.07 -6.14 9.01
CA GLN A 51 0.19 -7.10 9.69
C GLN A 51 -0.52 -8.00 8.68
N GLN A 52 -1.13 -7.40 7.66
CA GLN A 52 -1.85 -8.13 6.59
C GLN A 52 -0.96 -9.12 5.82
N ARG A 53 0.34 -8.81 5.66
CA ARG A 53 1.28 -9.77 5.05
C ARG A 53 1.55 -10.97 5.96
N ARG A 54 1.72 -10.77 7.27
CA ARG A 54 2.01 -11.85 8.21
C ARG A 54 0.87 -12.85 8.34
N GLU A 55 -0.38 -12.40 8.28
CA GLU A 55 -1.55 -13.28 8.41
C GLU A 55 -1.81 -14.12 7.15
N ARG A 56 -1.33 -13.66 5.98
CA ARG A 56 -1.57 -14.35 4.70
C ARG A 56 -0.50 -15.41 4.38
N ASP A 57 0.62 -15.39 5.10
CA ASP A 57 1.71 -16.36 5.00
C ASP A 57 1.61 -17.44 6.13
N ALA A 58 0.55 -17.41 6.94
CA ALA A 58 0.20 -18.41 7.96
C ALA A 58 -0.94 -19.31 7.46
#